data_AF-A0A7W0H4C5-F1
#
_entry.id   AF-A0A7W0H4C5-F1
#
_cell.length_a   1.000
_cell.length_b   1.000
_cell.length_c   1.000
_cell.angle_alpha   90.00
_cell.angle_beta   90.00
_cell.angle_gamma   90.00
#
_symmetry.space_group_name_H-M   'P 1'
#
loop_
_entity.id
_entity.type
_entity.pdbx_description
1 polymer ?
#
loop_
_entity_poly.entity_id
_entity_poly.type
_entity_poly.pdbx_seq_one_letter_code
_entity_poly.pdbx_strand_id
1 'polypeptide(L)'
;MADPRTGPPDVKLGHQAPNGVAAGLLALVERGAAKRPRVARELRGRVEIRFDEDYAPVRLHFGDVEVLVEDGNGRRWSSDLVIEGSLPDVIQLATAPLVGGLPKPTDKRGRAALANVAARRVRIDGSPLLARRVMKLLEV
;
A
#
# COMPACT_ATOMS: atom_id res chain seq x y z
N MET A 1 1.56 -13.95 -29.03
CA MET A 1 0.42 -13.47 -28.21
C MET A 1 0.82 -13.64 -26.76
N ALA A 2 1.05 -12.55 -26.02
CA ALA A 2 1.47 -12.62 -24.62
C ALA A 2 0.32 -13.19 -23.76
N ASP A 3 0.59 -14.16 -22.89
CA ASP A 3 -0.42 -14.70 -21.99
C ASP A 3 -0.91 -13.56 -21.07
N PRO A 4 -2.21 -13.20 -21.05
CA PRO A 4 -2.73 -12.13 -20.19
C PRO A 4 -2.45 -12.39 -18.69
N ARG A 5 -2.09 -13.62 -18.31
CA ARG A 5 -1.67 -13.99 -16.95
C ARG A 5 -0.19 -13.68 -16.66
N THR A 6 0.59 -13.17 -17.61
CA THR A 6 2.02 -12.86 -17.44
C THR A 6 2.30 -11.39 -17.14
N GLY A 7 1.36 -10.50 -17.46
CA GLY A 7 1.45 -9.06 -17.22
C GLY A 7 1.16 -8.64 -15.76
N PRO A 8 1.25 -7.34 -15.44
CA PRO A 8 0.74 -6.80 -14.19
C PRO A 8 -0.78 -7.00 -14.09
N PRO A 9 -1.34 -7.19 -12.88
CA PRO A 9 -2.80 -7.17 -12.70
C PRO A 9 -3.35 -5.78 -13.06
N ASP A 10 -4.62 -5.74 -13.44
CA ASP A 10 -5.31 -4.48 -13.72
C ASP A 10 -5.46 -3.69 -12.42
N VAL A 11 -5.07 -2.42 -12.40
CA VAL A 11 -5.17 -1.58 -11.20
C VAL A 11 -6.23 -0.54 -11.47
N LYS A 12 -7.28 -0.54 -10.64
CA LYS A 12 -8.47 0.29 -10.85
C LYS A 12 -8.67 1.26 -9.71
N LEU A 13 -9.09 2.46 -10.07
CA LEU A 13 -9.63 3.42 -9.13
C LEU A 13 -11.12 3.14 -8.91
N GLY A 14 -11.50 2.93 -7.66
CA GLY A 14 -12.87 2.70 -7.24
C GLY A 14 -13.54 3.98 -6.78
N HIS A 15 -14.26 3.91 -5.66
CA HIS A 15 -14.89 5.08 -5.06
C HIS A 15 -13.86 6.17 -4.73
N GLN A 16 -14.24 7.43 -4.95
CA GLN A 16 -13.45 8.59 -4.56
C GLN A 16 -14.25 9.47 -3.60
N ALA A 17 -13.64 9.79 -2.47
CA ALA A 17 -14.22 10.68 -1.48
C ALA A 17 -13.81 12.14 -1.77
N PRO A 18 -14.60 13.14 -1.34
CA PRO A 18 -14.25 14.56 -1.52
C PRO A 18 -12.91 14.97 -0.91
N ASN A 19 -12.54 14.35 0.22
CA ASN A 19 -11.24 14.47 0.91
C ASN A 19 -10.38 13.22 0.71
N GLY A 20 -10.54 12.54 -0.42
CA GLY A 20 -9.85 11.29 -0.73
C GLY A 20 -8.43 11.50 -1.26
N VAL A 21 -7.57 10.51 -1.03
CA VAL A 21 -6.19 10.48 -1.55
C VAL A 21 -5.91 9.20 -2.34
N ALA A 22 -6.92 8.36 -2.59
CA ALA A 22 -6.79 7.11 -3.34
C ALA A 22 -6.15 7.29 -4.72
N ALA A 23 -6.49 8.37 -5.44
CA ALA A 23 -5.89 8.66 -6.75
C ALA A 23 -4.37 8.90 -6.67
N GLY A 24 -3.88 9.49 -5.58
CA GLY A 24 -2.45 9.67 -5.34
C GLY A 24 -1.73 8.35 -5.05
N LEU A 25 -2.38 7.44 -4.32
CA LEU A 25 -1.83 6.11 -4.04
C LEU A 25 -1.95 5.16 -5.24
N LEU A 26 -2.94 5.35 -6.11
CA LEU A 26 -3.14 4.55 -7.33
C LEU A 26 -1.86 4.49 -8.18
N ALA A 27 -1.25 5.64 -8.45
CA ALA A 27 -0.04 5.72 -9.27
C ALA A 27 1.15 4.94 -8.68
N LEU A 28 1.26 4.87 -7.35
CA LEU A 28 2.28 4.08 -6.67
C LEU A 28 2.01 2.58 -6.82
N VAL A 29 0.74 2.17 -6.68
CA VAL A 29 0.30 0.78 -6.85
C VAL A 29 0.49 0.33 -8.30
N GLU A 30 0.08 1.13 -9.28
CA GLU A 30 0.28 0.88 -10.72
C GLU A 30 1.75 0.69 -11.05
N ARG A 31 2.60 1.63 -10.62
CA ARG A 31 4.04 1.56 -10.87
C ARG A 31 4.66 0.34 -10.18
N GLY A 32 4.25 0.05 -8.95
CA GLY A 32 4.66 -1.14 -8.21
C GLY A 32 4.28 -2.44 -8.91
N ALA A 33 3.03 -2.52 -9.38
CA ALA A 33 2.49 -3.67 -10.10
C ALA A 33 3.20 -3.89 -11.44
N ALA A 34 3.43 -2.82 -12.21
CA ALA A 34 4.17 -2.87 -13.46
C ALA A 34 5.63 -3.31 -13.26
N LYS A 35 6.31 -2.80 -12.22
CA LYS A 35 7.70 -3.16 -11.89
C LYS A 35 7.83 -4.58 -11.34
N ARG A 36 6.82 -5.08 -10.62
CA ARG A 36 6.84 -6.38 -9.92
C ARG A 36 5.54 -7.17 -10.14
N PRO A 37 5.23 -7.58 -11.38
CA PRO A 37 3.95 -8.20 -11.72
C PRO A 37 3.72 -9.53 -11.00
N ARG A 38 4.78 -10.28 -10.65
CA ARG A 38 4.67 -11.51 -9.84
C ARG A 38 4.20 -11.21 -8.41
N VAL A 39 4.79 -10.21 -7.76
CA VAL A 39 4.42 -9.83 -6.38
C VAL A 39 2.97 -9.34 -6.35
N ALA A 40 2.58 -8.51 -7.32
CA ALA A 40 1.22 -8.00 -7.42
C ALA A 40 0.19 -9.12 -7.62
N ARG A 41 0.51 -10.13 -8.44
CA ARG A 41 -0.36 -11.30 -8.67
C ARG A 41 -0.42 -12.30 -7.52
N GLU A 42 0.57 -12.35 -6.64
CA GLU A 42 0.57 -13.22 -5.46
C GLU A 42 -0.03 -12.55 -4.23
N LEU A 43 -0.24 -11.23 -4.29
CA LEU A 43 -0.80 -10.45 -3.20
C LEU A 43 -2.30 -10.69 -3.15
N ARG A 44 -2.80 -11.09 -1.98
CA ARG A 44 -4.22 -11.27 -1.71
C ARG A 44 -4.55 -10.66 -0.37
N GLY A 45 -5.73 -10.05 -0.30
CA GLY A 45 -6.26 -9.48 0.93
C GLY A 45 -6.61 -8.00 0.80
N ARG A 46 -7.10 -7.47 1.91
CA ARG A 46 -7.64 -6.12 2.03
C ARG A 46 -6.79 -5.30 2.97
N VAL A 47 -6.28 -4.18 2.46
CA VAL A 47 -5.49 -3.22 3.21
C VAL A 47 -6.32 -1.97 3.39
N GLU A 48 -6.30 -1.38 4.57
CA GLU A 48 -6.83 -0.05 4.82
C GLU A 48 -5.72 0.83 5.37
N ILE A 49 -5.54 2.00 4.75
CA ILE A 49 -4.57 3.01 5.14
C ILE A 49 -5.37 4.17 5.75
N ARG A 50 -5.10 4.46 7.01
CA ARG A 50 -5.76 5.50 7.79
C ARG A 50 -4.79 6.63 8.05
N PHE A 51 -5.28 7.84 7.98
CA PHE A 51 -4.49 9.05 8.13
C PHE A 51 -4.82 9.73 9.45
N ASP A 52 -3.82 10.35 10.07
CA ASP A 52 -4.03 11.19 11.26
C ASP A 52 -4.77 12.48 10.86
N GLU A 53 -4.60 12.91 9.61
CA GLU A 53 -5.34 14.01 9.00
C GLU A 53 -6.78 13.59 8.62
N ASP A 54 -7.65 14.59 8.39
CA ASP A 54 -9.04 14.37 7.96
C ASP A 54 -9.15 14.00 6.47
N TYR A 55 -8.47 12.93 6.07
CA TYR A 55 -8.59 12.29 4.78
C TYR A 55 -9.41 11.02 4.89
N ALA A 56 -10.16 10.69 3.84
CA ALA A 56 -10.81 9.39 3.76
C ALA A 56 -9.74 8.27 3.78
N PRO A 57 -9.97 7.17 4.53
CA PRO A 57 -9.04 6.03 4.51
C PRO A 57 -8.91 5.47 3.10
N VAL A 58 -7.70 5.10 2.67
CA VAL A 58 -7.52 4.43 1.38
C VAL A 58 -7.62 2.92 1.57
N ARG A 59 -8.45 2.27 0.78
CA ARG A 59 -8.65 0.83 0.76
C ARG A 59 -8.02 0.25 -0.49
N LEU A 60 -7.19 -0.77 -0.28
CA LEU A 60 -6.61 -1.58 -1.33
C LEU A 60 -7.19 -2.98 -1.23
N HIS A 61 -7.80 -3.46 -2.30
CA HIS A 61 -8.25 -4.83 -2.40
C HIS A 61 -7.45 -5.55 -3.48
N PHE A 62 -6.65 -6.52 -3.06
CA PHE A 62 -5.85 -7.36 -3.94
C PHE A 62 -6.62 -8.63 -4.26
N GLY A 63 -7.29 -8.64 -5.41
CA GLY A 63 -8.06 -9.76 -5.94
C GLY A 63 -7.23 -10.67 -6.85
N ASP A 64 -7.90 -11.58 -7.56
CA ASP A 64 -7.22 -12.56 -8.43
C ASP A 64 -6.66 -11.98 -9.72
N VAL A 65 -7.37 -11.01 -10.29
CA VAL A 65 -7.07 -10.42 -11.60
C VAL A 65 -6.88 -8.91 -11.54
N GLU A 66 -7.36 -8.27 -10.48
CA GLU A 66 -7.35 -6.82 -10.33
C GLU A 66 -6.96 -6.38 -8.91
N VAL A 67 -6.42 -5.17 -8.84
CA VAL A 67 -6.17 -4.43 -7.60
C VAL A 67 -7.09 -3.22 -7.61
N LEU A 68 -8.04 -3.17 -6.68
CA LEU A 68 -8.91 -2.01 -6.50
C LEU A 68 -8.28 -1.06 -5.48
N VAL A 69 -8.20 0.22 -5.83
CA VAL A 69 -7.76 1.32 -4.96
C VAL A 69 -8.93 2.29 -4.82
N GLU A 70 -9.43 2.49 -3.61
CA GLU A 70 -10.58 3.37 -3.38
C GLU A 70 -10.48 4.12 -2.07
N ASP A 71 -11.18 5.24 -1.96
CA ASP A 71 -11.37 5.92 -0.68
C ASP A 71 -12.50 5.26 0.11
N GLY A 72 -12.41 5.35 1.43
CA GLY A 72 -13.41 4.87 2.36
C GLY A 72 -14.70 5.70 2.26
N ASN A 73 -15.83 5.01 2.17
CA ASN A 73 -17.17 5.60 2.04
C ASN A 73 -17.98 5.56 3.35
N GLY A 74 -17.31 5.48 4.51
CA GLY A 74 -17.96 5.35 5.82
C GLY A 74 -18.59 3.98 6.12
N ARG A 75 -18.64 3.05 5.15
CA ARG A 75 -19.10 1.68 5.41
C ARG A 75 -18.05 0.86 6.13
N ARG A 76 -18.49 -0.07 6.98
CA ARG A 76 -17.60 -1.05 7.63
C ARG A 76 -16.86 -1.86 6.56
N TRP A 77 -15.55 -1.94 6.71
CA TRP A 77 -14.64 -2.71 5.86
C TRP A 77 -13.83 -3.65 6.74
N SER A 78 -13.78 -4.94 6.40
CA SER A 78 -12.97 -5.91 7.14
C SER A 78 -11.58 -5.96 6.51
N SER A 79 -10.64 -5.24 7.12
CA SER A 79 -9.25 -5.18 6.69
C SER A 79 -8.45 -6.35 7.23
N ASP A 80 -7.62 -6.96 6.40
CA ASP A 80 -6.63 -7.96 6.80
C ASP A 80 -5.31 -7.30 7.25
N LEU A 81 -5.13 -6.03 6.88
CA LEU A 81 -4.03 -5.15 7.27
C LEU A 81 -4.54 -3.72 7.42
N VAL A 82 -4.16 -3.05 8.50
CA VAL A 82 -4.37 -1.62 8.72
C VAL A 82 -3.02 -0.93 8.90
N ILE A 83 -2.78 0.13 8.13
CA ILE A 83 -1.62 1.02 8.29
C ILE A 83 -2.16 2.38 8.70
N GLU A 84 -1.73 2.92 9.83
CA GLU A 84 -2.24 4.17 10.39
C GLU A 84 -1.10 5.13 10.69
N GLY A 85 -1.25 6.40 10.30
CA GLY A 85 -0.33 7.49 10.63
C GLY A 85 -0.47 8.67 9.66
N SER A 86 0.26 9.75 9.89
CA SER A 86 0.23 10.92 9.01
C SER A 86 0.53 10.58 7.55
N LEU A 87 -0.11 11.27 6.61
CA LEU A 87 0.11 11.07 5.17
C LEU A 87 1.61 11.13 4.79
N PRO A 88 2.42 12.11 5.25
CA PRO A 88 3.84 12.13 4.96
C PRO A 88 4.58 10.89 5.46
N ASP A 89 4.28 10.42 6.67
CA ASP A 89 4.96 9.27 7.27
C ASP A 89 4.58 7.96 6.58
N VAL A 90 3.32 7.81 6.18
CA VAL A 90 2.83 6.67 5.40
C VAL A 90 3.45 6.63 4.01
N ILE A 91 3.50 7.77 3.31
CA ILE A 91 4.15 7.85 1.99
C ILE A 91 5.65 7.57 2.11
N GLN A 92 6.30 8.10 3.14
CA GLN A 92 7.71 7.82 3.41
C GLN A 92 7.96 6.34 3.66
N LEU A 93 7.08 5.66 4.40
CA LEU A 93 7.18 4.22 4.62
C LEU A 93 6.98 3.43 3.32
N ALA A 94 5.97 3.78 2.52
CA ALA A 94 5.63 3.11 1.27
C ALA A 94 6.72 3.24 0.20
N THR A 95 7.45 4.35 0.18
CA THR A 95 8.46 4.66 -0.85
C THR A 95 9.90 4.42 -0.41
N ALA A 96 10.11 3.95 0.83
CA ALA A 96 11.44 3.69 1.35
C ALA A 96 12.14 2.52 0.60
N PRO A 97 13.45 2.60 0.35
CA PRO A 97 14.22 1.46 -0.18
C PRO A 97 14.13 0.26 0.77
N LEU A 98 13.92 -0.96 0.26
CA LEU A 98 13.65 -2.15 1.08
C LEU A 98 14.70 -3.26 0.97
N VAL A 99 14.97 -3.95 2.09
CA VAL A 99 15.68 -5.24 2.12
C VAL A 99 14.79 -6.28 2.80
N GLY A 100 14.55 -7.42 2.15
CA GLY A 100 13.70 -8.47 2.71
C GLY A 100 12.24 -8.06 2.97
N GLY A 101 11.75 -6.99 2.34
CA GLY A 101 10.40 -6.46 2.55
C GLY A 101 10.26 -5.55 3.78
N LEU A 102 11.36 -5.03 4.31
CA LEU A 102 11.40 -3.99 5.34
C LEU A 102 12.30 -2.82 4.89
N PRO A 103 12.09 -1.59 5.36
CA PRO A 103 12.97 -0.47 5.00
C PRO A 103 14.44 -0.74 5.36
N LYS A 104 15.36 -0.42 4.44
CA LYS A 104 16.80 -0.69 4.57
C LYS A 104 17.42 0.13 5.70
N PRO A 105 17.94 -0.47 6.77
CA PRO A 105 18.57 0.29 7.87
C PRO A 105 19.90 0.93 7.46
N THR A 106 20.55 0.45 6.39
CA THR A 106 21.78 1.04 5.86
C THR A 106 21.52 2.30 5.01
N ASP A 107 20.29 2.51 4.55
CA ASP A 107 19.88 3.66 3.75
C ASP A 107 19.32 4.80 4.61
N LYS A 108 19.61 6.06 4.27
CA LYS A 108 19.13 7.23 5.06
C LYS A 108 17.59 7.34 5.06
N ARG A 109 16.93 7.07 3.93
CA ARG A 109 15.46 7.08 3.83
C ARG A 109 14.86 5.87 4.51
N GLY A 110 15.50 4.70 4.36
CA GLY A 110 15.08 3.48 5.05
C GLY A 110 15.14 3.60 6.58
N ARG A 111 16.21 4.21 7.14
CA ARG A 111 16.28 4.51 8.59
C ARG A 111 15.17 5.44 9.06
N ALA A 112 14.87 6.48 8.30
CA ALA A 112 13.83 7.43 8.68
C ALA A 112 12.44 6.76 8.69
N ALA A 113 12.13 5.92 7.70
CA ALA A 113 10.91 5.10 7.70
C ALA A 113 10.83 4.13 8.90
N LEU A 114 11.94 3.46 9.26
CA LEU A 114 11.99 2.63 10.47
C LEU A 114 11.81 3.45 11.75
N ALA A 115 12.38 4.66 11.81
CA ALA A 115 12.23 5.55 12.94
C ALA A 115 10.77 6.00 13.13
N ASN A 116 10.01 6.22 12.06
CA ASN A 116 8.58 6.52 12.13
C ASN A 116 7.81 5.36 12.80
N VAL A 117 8.11 4.12 12.42
CA VAL A 117 7.49 2.92 13.02
C VAL A 117 7.92 2.75 14.48
N ALA A 118 9.21 2.87 14.78
CA ALA A 118 9.75 2.75 16.15
C ALA A 118 9.19 3.84 17.10
N ALA A 119 9.00 5.05 16.58
CA ALA A 119 8.37 6.16 17.29
C ALA A 119 6.84 6.05 17.37
N ARG A 120 6.24 4.97 16.85
CA ARG A 120 4.78 4.76 16.75
C ARG A 120 4.03 5.84 15.97
N ARG A 121 4.73 6.58 15.09
CA ARG A 121 4.14 7.53 14.13
C ARG A 121 3.48 6.84 12.95
N VAL A 122 3.90 5.61 12.66
CA VAL A 122 3.14 4.69 11.81
C VAL A 122 2.88 3.41 12.57
N ARG A 123 1.61 3.03 12.66
CA ARG A 123 1.13 1.78 13.25
C ARG A 123 0.75 0.82 12.14
N ILE A 124 1.06 -0.46 12.34
CA ILE A 124 0.75 -1.53 11.39
C ILE A 124 0.09 -2.65 12.19
N ASP A 125 -1.20 -2.85 11.97
CA ASP A 125 -2.03 -3.84 12.67
C ASP A 125 -2.59 -4.87 11.67
N GLY A 126 -2.61 -6.15 12.03
CA GLY A 126 -3.07 -7.24 11.15
C GLY A 126 -1.92 -8.08 10.57
N SER A 127 -2.04 -8.53 9.32
CA SER A 127 -1.14 -9.54 8.73
C SER A 127 0.27 -9.01 8.43
N PRO A 128 1.33 -9.50 9.11
CA PRO A 128 2.71 -9.05 8.84
C PRO A 128 3.22 -9.50 7.48
N LEU A 129 2.76 -10.65 6.98
CA LEU A 129 3.08 -11.13 5.63
C LEU A 129 2.51 -10.19 4.58
N LEU A 130 1.26 -9.76 4.76
CA LEU A 130 0.61 -8.80 3.86
C LEU A 130 1.34 -7.46 3.90
N ALA A 131 1.70 -6.97 5.09
CA ALA A 131 2.47 -5.73 5.24
C ALA A 131 3.78 -5.74 4.45
N ARG A 132 4.59 -6.82 4.58
CA ARG A 132 5.86 -6.96 3.85
C ARG A 132 5.66 -7.02 2.33
N ARG A 133 4.60 -7.71 1.87
CA ARG A 133 4.29 -7.82 0.44
C ARG A 133 3.82 -6.49 -0.13
N VAL A 134 2.98 -5.75 0.60
CA VAL A 134 2.50 -4.40 0.22
C VAL A 134 3.67 -3.44 0.15
N MET A 135 4.55 -3.40 1.16
CA MET A 135 5.75 -2.58 1.10
C MET A 135 6.62 -2.93 -0.12
N LYS A 136 6.85 -4.23 -0.37
CA LYS A 136 7.61 -4.69 -1.55
C LYS A 136 6.98 -4.24 -2.87
N LEU A 137 5.65 -4.18 -2.94
CA LEU A 137 4.95 -3.67 -4.12
C LEU A 137 5.21 -2.16 -4.30
N LEU A 138 5.05 -1.38 -3.24
CA LEU A 138 5.10 0.09 -3.26
C LEU A 138 6.52 0.68 -3.38
N GLU A 139 7.56 -0.12 -3.19
CA GLU A 139 8.96 0.31 -3.37
C GLU A 139 9.23 0.72 -4.83
N VAL A 140 9.10 2.00 -5.16
CA VAL A 140 9.29 2.53 -6.53
C VAL A 140 10.70 3.01 -6.79
#